data_AF-A0A968PCV4-F1
#
_entry.id   AF-A0A968PCV4-F1
#
_cell.length_a   1.000
_cell.length_b   1.000
_cell.length_c   1.000
_cell.angle_alpha   90.00
_cell.angle_beta   90.00
_cell.angle_gamma   90.00
#
_symmetry.space_group_name_H-M   'P 1'
#
loop_
_entity.id
_entity.type
_entity.pdbx_description
1 polymer ?
#
loop_
_entity_poly.entity_id
_entity_poly.type
_entity_poly.pdbx_seq_one_letter_code
_entity_poly.pdbx_strand_id
1 'polypeptide(L)' 'MNLTQSTLTEIRDALVARKLSSVEITRAYLDRIELLGTPLNAYHQVLTDRALDSRQAGR' A
#
# COMPACT_ATOMS: atom_id res chain seq x y z
N MET A 1 -1.14 5.55 -12.89
CA MET A 1 -0.89 6.37 -11.69
C MET A 1 0.18 5.67 -10.88
N ASN A 2 1.26 6.35 -10.50
CA ASN A 2 2.27 5.76 -9.62
C ASN A 2 1.80 5.92 -8.17
N LEU A 3 1.21 4.85 -7.61
CA LEU A 3 0.60 4.88 -6.27
C LEU A 3 1.54 5.41 -5.20
N THR A 4 2.82 5.09 -5.30
CA THR A 4 3.83 5.46 -4.31
C THR A 4 4.33 6.90 -4.43
N GLN A 5 3.89 7.63 -5.46
CA GLN A 5 4.23 9.04 -5.72
C GLN A 5 2.99 9.95 -5.71
N SER A 6 1.80 9.37 -5.55
CA SER A 6 0.55 10.11 -5.46
C SER A 6 0.30 10.64 -4.06
N THR A 7 -0.48 11.71 -3.98
CA THR A 7 -0.97 12.25 -2.71
C THR A 7 -2.01 11.33 -2.10
N LEU A 8 -2.17 11.41 -0.77
CA LEU A 8 -3.21 10.67 -0.06
C LEU A 8 -4.62 11.01 -0.58
N THR A 9 -4.85 12.27 -0.97
CA THR A 9 -6.12 12.72 -1.53
C THR A 9 -6.45 12.03 -2.85
N GLU A 10 -5.49 11.93 -3.76
CA GLU A 10 -5.70 11.25 -5.05
C GLU A 10 -5.97 9.74 -4.86
N ILE A 11 -5.27 9.11 -3.91
CA ILE A 11 -5.47 7.69 -3.58
C ILE A 11 -6.87 7.47 -2.98
N ARG A 12 -7.28 8.35 -2.06
CA ARG A 12 -8.63 8.33 -1.47
C ARG A 12 -9.70 8.50 -2.55
N ASP A 13 -9.53 9.47 -3.44
CA ASP A 13 -10.51 9.75 -4.48
C ASP A 13 -10.61 8.57 -5.47
N ALA A 14 -9.49 7.92 -5.79
CA ALA A 14 -9.47 6.71 -6.60
C ALA A 14 -10.14 5.49 -5.90
N LEU A 15 -9.98 5.36 -4.58
CA LEU A 15 -10.63 4.33 -3.77
C LEU A 15 -12.15 4.53 -3.72
N VAL A 16 -12.61 5.77 -3.44
CA VAL A 16 -14.04 6.13 -3.44
C VAL A 16 -14.66 5.94 -4.83
N ALA A 17 -13.92 6.31 -5.88
CA ALA A 17 -14.34 6.09 -7.27
C ALA A 17 -14.27 4.61 -7.70
N ARG A 18 -13.87 3.68 -6.82
CA ARG A 18 -13.69 2.24 -7.09
C ARG A 18 -12.75 1.94 -8.27
N LYS A 19 -11.84 2.87 -8.55
CA LYS A 19 -10.78 2.68 -9.56
C LYS A 19 -9.61 1.86 -9.01
N LEU A 20 -9.48 1.82 -7.68
CA LEU A 20 -8.50 1.05 -6.94
C LEU A 20 -9.18 0.45 -5.71
N SER A 21 -8.73 -0.72 -5.30
CA SER A 21 -9.11 -1.37 -4.04
C SER A 21 -8.06 -1.13 -2.96
N SER A 22 -8.49 -1.23 -1.69
CA SER A 22 -7.59 -1.15 -0.53
C SER A 22 -6.45 -2.18 -0.61
N VAL A 23 -6.75 -3.37 -1.15
CA VAL A 23 -5.75 -4.45 -1.33
C VAL A 23 -4.72 -4.09 -2.41
N GLU A 24 -5.14 -3.53 -3.54
CA GLU A 24 -4.23 -3.10 -4.61
C GLU A 24 -3.30 -1.97 -4.15
N ILE A 25 -3.85 -1.00 -3.40
CA ILE A 25 -3.06 0.08 -2.81
C ILE A 25 -2.01 -0.51 -1.86
N THR A 26 -2.45 -1.37 -0.94
CA THR A 26 -1.57 -1.97 0.08
C THR A 26 -0.45 -2.79 -0.55
N ARG A 27 -0.77 -3.61 -1.56
CA ARG A 27 0.22 -4.40 -2.29
C ARG A 27 1.26 -3.52 -2.98
N ALA A 28 0.85 -2.44 -3.64
CA ALA A 28 1.78 -1.53 -4.31
C ALA A 28 2.83 -0.92 -3.36
N TYR A 29 2.46 -0.64 -2.10
CA TYR A 29 3.42 -0.18 -1.09
C TYR A 29 4.32 -1.30 -0.59
N LEU A 30 3.78 -2.49 -0.37
CA LEU A 30 4.57 -3.66 0.05
C LEU A 30 5.62 -4.04 -0.99
N ASP A 31 5.25 -4.06 -2.28
CA ASP A 31 6.16 -4.34 -3.39
C ASP A 31 7.32 -3.32 -3.44
N ARG A 32 7.03 -2.04 -3.15
CA ARG A 32 8.06 -1.00 -3.07
C ARG A 32 8.96 -1.16 -1.85
N ILE A 33 8.40 -1.55 -0.71
CA ILE A 33 9.15 -1.83 0.51
C ILE A 33 10.10 -3.02 0.27
N GLU A 34 9.65 -4.06 -0.41
CA GLU A 34 10.49 -5.21 -0.78
C GLU A 34 11.62 -4.78 -1.73
N LEU A 35 11.31 -3.98 -2.75
CA LEU A 35 12.29 -3.50 -3.73
C LEU A 35 13.39 -2.62 -3.12
N LEU A 36 13.04 -1.77 -2.14
CA LEU A 36 13.94 -0.76 -1.56
C LEU A 36 14.40 -1.09 -0.14
N GLY A 37 13.90 -2.16 0.46
CA GLY A 37 14.04 -2.45 1.89
C GLY A 37 15.47 -2.70 2.33
N THR A 38 16.22 -3.51 1.58
CA THR A 38 17.61 -3.87 1.90
C THR A 38 18.56 -2.65 1.93
N PRO A 39 18.57 -1.75 0.92
CA PRO A 39 19.47 -0.60 0.95
C PRO A 39 19.03 0.51 1.91
N LEU A 40 17.73 0.69 2.17
CA LEU A 40 17.25 1.78 3.03
C LEU A 40 17.19 1.40 4.51
N ASN A 41 17.00 0.11 4.82
CA ASN A 41 16.80 -0.42 6.17
C ASN A 41 15.79 0.41 7.00
N ALA A 42 14.76 0.94 6.33
CA ALA A 42 13.79 1.86 6.91
C ALA A 42 12.71 1.15 7.76
N TYR A 43 12.52 -0.15 7.52
CA TYR A 43 11.57 -0.99 8.23
C TYR A 43 12.31 -2.14 8.90
N HIS A 44 12.26 -2.18 10.24
CA HIS A 44 12.81 -3.28 11.02
C HIS A 44 12.02 -4.59 10.84
N GLN A 45 10.70 -4.48 10.62
CA GLN A 45 9.81 -5.62 10.40
C GLN A 45 8.66 -5.21 9.48
N VAL A 46 8.32 -6.07 8.51
CA VAL A 46 7.18 -5.89 7.61
C VAL A 46 6.19 -7.02 7.85
N LEU A 47 4.92 -6.68 8.11
CA LEU A 47 3.84 -7.63 8.41
C LEU A 47 2.91 -7.79 7.19
N THR A 48 3.44 -8.31 6.09
CA THR A 48 2.75 -8.46 4.79
C THR A 48 1.38 -9.12 4.91
N ASP A 49 1.31 -10.29 5.55
CA ASP A 49 0.06 -11.07 5.66
C ASP A 49 -1.02 -10.32 6.44
N ARG A 50 -0.62 -9.62 7.50
CA ARG A 50 -1.53 -8.81 8.32
C ARG A 50 -2.01 -7.56 7.58
N ALA A 51 -1.14 -6.95 6.78
CA ALA A 51 -1.48 -5.78 5.97
C ALA A 51 -2.48 -6.12 4.86
N LEU A 52 -2.37 -7.32 4.28
CA LEU A 52 -3.26 -7.80 3.24
C LEU A 52 -4.56 -8.44 3.78
N ASP A 53 -4.72 -8.57 5.09
CA ASP A 53 -5.96 -9.08 5.67
C ASP A 53 -7.11 -8.09 5.41
N SER A 54 -7.91 -8.42 4.40
CA SER A 54 -9.11 -7.69 3.97
C SER A 54 -10.13 -7.44 5.09
N ARG A 55 -10.16 -8.24 6.18
CA ARG A 55 -11.01 -7.99 7.35
C ARG A 55 -10.55 -6.80 8.20
N GLN A 56 -9.27 -6.46 8.08
CA GLN A 56 -8.60 -5.37 8.77
C GLN A 56 -8.46 -4.12 7.89
N ALA A 57 -8.32 -4.30 6.57
CA ALA A 57 -8.03 -3.25 5.59
C ALA A 57 -9.24 -2.39 5.15
N GLY A 58 -10.46 -2.73 5.60
CA GLY A 58 -11.68 -1.99 5.29
C GLY A 58 -12.67 -2.05 6.46
N ARG A 59 -12.58 -1.07 7.37
CA ARG A 59 -13.60 -0.74 8.37
C ARG A 59 -13.91 0.74 8.28
#